data_AF-A0A7X9EG50-F1
#
_entry.id   AF-A0A7X9EG50-F1
#
_cell.length_a   1.000
_cell.length_b   1.000
_cell.length_c   1.000
_cell.angle_alpha   90.00
_cell.angle_beta   90.00
_cell.angle_gamma   90.00
#
_symmetry.space_group_name_H-M   'P 1'
#
loop_
_entity.id
_entity.type
_entity.pdbx_description
1 polymer ?
#
loop_
_entity_poly.entity_id
_entity_poly.type
_entity_poly.pdbx_seq_one_letter_code
_entity_poly.pdbx_strand_id
1 'polypeptide(L)'
;TAFKIKKLGKVFGMRTWGGAMGIEAHQDLVDGGTVTPPQYGLYSLDRKWLIEVRGVDPDVEIQNMPKDVLEGKDAQLETVVNYLLEEIKKDPKEIPPPPPYPNKARPRGSDISYY
;
A
#
# COMPACT_ATOMS: atom_id res chain seq x y z
N THR A 1 0.96 9.42 1.08
CA THR A 1 0.50 8.18 0.42
C THR A 1 -0.99 7.99 0.64
N ALA A 2 -1.66 7.19 -0.20
CA ALA A 2 -3.06 6.81 0.01
C ALA A 2 -3.32 6.20 1.40
N PHE A 3 -2.38 5.40 1.91
CA PHE A 3 -2.44 4.80 3.25
C PHE A 3 -2.53 5.86 4.38
N LYS A 4 -1.67 6.88 4.34
CA LYS A 4 -1.69 8.00 5.32
C LYS A 4 -2.94 8.86 5.15
N ILE A 5 -3.34 9.19 3.91
CA ILE A 5 -4.55 10.00 3.64
C ILE A 5 -5.81 9.29 4.17
N LYS A 6 -5.91 7.97 3.95
CA LYS A 6 -7.02 7.15 4.44
C LYS A 6 -6.91 6.77 5.92
N LYS A 7 -5.85 7.22 6.62
CA LYS A 7 -5.62 6.96 8.06
C LYS A 7 -5.68 5.47 8.42
N LEU A 8 -5.11 4.61 7.56
CA LEU A 8 -5.17 3.16 7.74
C LEU A 8 -4.19 2.63 8.80
N GLY A 9 -3.23 3.45 9.23
CA GLY A 9 -2.25 3.11 10.24
C GLY A 9 -1.05 4.06 10.21
N LYS A 10 -0.05 3.76 11.03
CA LYS A 10 1.25 4.43 11.01
C LYS A 10 2.18 3.79 9.98
N VAL A 11 3.01 4.60 9.34
CA VAL A 11 4.04 4.18 8.41
C VAL A 11 5.40 4.20 9.11
N PHE A 12 6.12 3.09 9.06
CA PHE A 12 7.45 2.94 9.65
C PHE A 12 8.47 2.73 8.53
N GLY A 13 9.70 3.21 8.73
CA GLY A 13 10.83 2.93 7.84
C GLY A 13 11.59 4.20 7.44
N MET A 14 11.99 4.33 6.17
CA MET A 14 12.67 5.51 5.64
C MET A 14 11.81 6.22 4.58
N ARG A 15 12.13 7.48 4.30
CA ARG A 15 11.51 8.26 3.21
C ARG A 15 11.59 7.49 1.89
N THR A 16 10.49 7.49 1.14
CA THR A 16 10.45 6.86 -0.18
C THR A 16 11.22 7.66 -1.23
N TRP A 17 11.52 7.04 -2.38
CA TRP A 17 12.33 7.66 -3.44
C TRP A 17 11.78 9.00 -3.98
N GLY A 18 10.47 9.09 -4.21
CA GLY A 18 9.85 10.30 -4.75
C GLY A 18 9.78 10.40 -6.27
N GLY A 19 9.88 9.29 -7.01
CA GLY A 19 9.44 9.25 -8.40
C GLY A 19 7.96 8.91 -8.50
N ALA A 20 7.16 9.89 -8.87
CA ALA A 20 5.71 9.84 -8.96
C ALA A 20 5.18 10.36 -10.30
N MET A 21 6.07 10.76 -11.20
CA MET A 21 5.76 11.00 -12.61
C MET A 21 5.62 9.66 -13.35
N GLY A 22 4.42 9.40 -13.85
CA GLY A 22 4.14 8.29 -14.75
C GLY A 22 4.76 8.52 -16.13
N ILE A 23 5.12 7.41 -16.78
CA ILE A 23 5.71 7.36 -18.12
C ILE A 23 4.76 6.64 -19.08
N GLU A 24 4.80 7.04 -20.34
CA GLU A 24 4.21 6.31 -21.46
C GLU A 24 5.21 6.28 -22.61
N ALA A 25 5.82 5.12 -22.82
CA ALA A 25 6.78 4.95 -23.91
C ALA A 25 6.04 4.77 -25.23
N HIS A 26 6.20 5.73 -26.15
CA HIS A 26 5.54 5.71 -27.47
C HIS A 26 6.51 5.73 -28.64
N GLN A 27 7.82 5.85 -28.38
CA GLN A 27 8.81 6.13 -29.42
C GLN A 27 10.08 5.29 -29.26
N ASP A 28 10.37 4.51 -30.29
CA ASP A 28 11.66 3.85 -30.47
C ASP A 28 12.61 4.74 -31.27
N LEU A 29 13.90 4.63 -30.95
CA LEU A 29 14.98 5.38 -31.58
C LEU A 29 15.60 4.57 -32.73
N VAL A 30 16.28 5.26 -33.64
CA VAL A 30 16.86 4.66 -34.87
C VAL A 30 17.95 3.61 -34.60
N ASP A 31 18.51 3.59 -33.38
CA ASP A 31 19.50 2.63 -32.90
C ASP A 31 18.88 1.46 -32.10
N GLY A 32 17.55 1.42 -31.99
CA GLY A 32 16.81 0.41 -31.22
C GLY A 32 16.66 0.71 -29.73
N GLY A 33 17.07 1.91 -29.28
CA GLY A 33 16.76 2.38 -27.92
C GLY A 33 15.31 2.86 -27.77
N THR A 34 14.86 3.06 -26.53
CA THR A 34 13.53 3.61 -26.21
C THR A 34 13.68 4.74 -25.18
N VAL A 35 12.82 5.74 -25.27
CA VAL A 35 12.75 6.86 -24.30
C VAL A 35 11.47 6.80 -23.49
N THR A 36 11.57 7.12 -22.20
CA THR A 36 10.47 7.12 -21.24
C THR A 36 10.23 8.53 -20.67
N PRO A 37 9.61 9.44 -21.44
CA PRO A 37 9.39 10.80 -20.97
C PRO A 37 8.39 10.81 -19.80
N PRO A 38 8.63 11.60 -18.74
CA PRO A 38 7.65 11.79 -17.68
C PRO A 38 6.47 12.62 -18.20
N GLN A 39 5.25 12.09 -18.10
CA GLN A 39 4.05 12.70 -18.68
C GLN A 39 2.92 12.93 -17.68
N TYR A 40 2.82 12.08 -16.64
CA TYR A 40 1.66 12.08 -15.75
C TYR A 40 2.06 12.35 -14.30
N GLY A 41 1.87 13.59 -13.83
CA GLY A 41 2.14 13.96 -12.45
C GLY A 41 0.99 13.67 -11.49
N LEU A 42 1.32 13.17 -10.30
CA LEU A 42 0.38 13.05 -9.19
C LEU A 42 0.03 14.46 -8.63
N TYR A 43 -1.25 14.80 -8.70
CA TYR A 43 -1.77 16.10 -8.27
C TYR A 43 -2.90 15.93 -7.24
N SER A 44 -2.85 16.69 -6.14
CA SER A 44 -3.82 16.58 -5.05
C SER A 44 -5.09 17.38 -5.30
N LEU A 45 -6.18 17.01 -4.59
CA LEU A 45 -7.41 17.83 -4.51
C LEU A 45 -7.13 19.24 -3.98
N ASP A 46 -6.14 19.39 -3.11
CA ASP A 46 -5.70 20.69 -2.56
C ASP A 46 -4.80 21.50 -3.50
N ARG A 47 -4.76 21.16 -4.79
CA ARG A 47 -4.00 21.86 -5.83
C ARG A 47 -2.49 21.89 -5.61
N LYS A 48 -1.91 20.76 -5.18
CA LYS A 48 -0.47 20.61 -4.96
C LYS A 48 0.08 19.45 -5.80
N TRP A 49 1.25 19.66 -6.39
CA TRP A 49 2.07 18.57 -6.90
C TRP A 49 2.51 17.69 -5.74
N LEU A 50 2.23 16.40 -5.84
CA LEU A 50 2.48 15.45 -4.77
C LEU A 50 3.79 14.75 -5.01
N ILE A 51 4.60 14.64 -3.95
CA ILE A 51 5.67 13.65 -3.70
C ILE A 51 6.83 13.57 -4.71
N GLU A 52 6.74 14.17 -5.90
CA GLU A 52 7.81 14.17 -6.89
C GLU A 52 9.09 14.81 -6.31
N VAL A 53 10.25 14.19 -6.56
CA VAL A 53 11.58 14.49 -6.00
C VAL A 53 11.72 14.27 -4.48
N ARG A 54 10.66 14.47 -3.69
CA ARG A 54 10.71 14.42 -2.22
C ARG A 54 10.39 13.05 -1.64
N GLY A 55 9.47 12.30 -2.25
CA GLY A 55 8.90 11.10 -1.67
C GLY A 55 7.92 11.38 -0.54
N VAL A 56 7.68 10.36 0.30
CA VAL A 56 6.82 10.44 1.46
C VAL A 56 7.61 10.07 2.70
N ASP A 57 7.57 10.97 3.69
CA ASP A 57 8.16 10.74 5.00
C ASP A 57 7.34 9.71 5.82
N PRO A 58 8.01 8.78 6.52
CA PRO A 58 7.35 7.86 7.45
C PRO A 58 6.81 8.63 8.67
N ASP A 59 5.94 7.99 9.46
CA ASP A 59 5.54 8.51 10.77
C ASP A 59 6.61 8.21 11.84
N VAL A 60 7.36 7.11 11.65
CA VAL A 60 8.50 6.73 12.49
C VAL A 60 9.67 6.38 11.59
N GLU A 61 10.76 7.15 11.69
CA GLU A 61 11.98 6.91 10.93
C GLU A 61 12.81 5.79 11.57
N ILE A 62 13.12 4.76 10.79
CA ILE A 62 13.88 3.59 11.23
C ILE A 62 14.80 3.17 10.09
N GLN A 63 16.11 3.23 10.34
CA GLN A 63 17.11 2.81 9.39
C GLN A 63 17.58 1.39 9.70
N ASN A 64 17.59 0.54 8.68
CA ASN A 64 18.31 -0.73 8.73
C ASN A 64 19.79 -0.49 8.45
N MET A 65 20.63 -0.68 9.47
CA MET A 65 22.07 -0.47 9.34
C MET A 65 22.70 -1.60 8.52
N PRO A 66 23.66 -1.31 7.62
CA PRO A 66 24.27 -2.34 6.77
C PRO A 66 24.85 -3.53 7.55
N LYS A 67 25.48 -3.26 8.70
CA LYS A 67 26.02 -4.31 9.58
C LYS A 67 24.91 -5.23 10.11
N ASP A 68 23.82 -4.65 10.60
CA ASP A 68 22.72 -5.41 11.18
C ASP A 68 22.00 -6.25 10.12
N VAL A 69 21.81 -5.71 8.92
CA VAL A 69 21.24 -6.44 7.77
C VAL A 69 22.14 -7.61 7.37
N LEU A 70 23.46 -7.42 7.35
CA LEU A 70 24.43 -8.50 7.09
C LEU A 70 24.37 -9.61 8.16
N GLU A 71 24.04 -9.25 9.40
CA GLU A 71 23.81 -10.19 10.51
C GLU A 71 22.39 -10.78 10.53
N GLY A 72 21.55 -10.47 9.52
CA GLY A 72 20.18 -10.98 9.39
C GLY A 72 19.15 -10.29 10.28
N LYS A 73 19.46 -9.12 10.84
CA LYS A 73 18.56 -8.32 11.68
C LYS A 73 17.81 -7.30 10.83
N ASP A 74 16.54 -7.04 11.19
CA ASP A 74 15.69 -6.06 10.53
C ASP A 74 15.01 -5.17 11.57
N ALA A 75 15.60 -4.00 11.82
CA ALA A 75 15.11 -3.06 12.81
C ALA A 75 13.71 -2.53 12.45
N GLN A 76 13.40 -2.37 11.16
CA GLN A 76 12.07 -1.95 10.72
C GLN A 76 11.02 -3.00 11.07
N LEU A 77 11.26 -4.26 10.67
CA LEU A 77 10.33 -5.35 10.93
C LEU A 77 10.13 -5.60 12.43
N GLU A 78 11.23 -5.72 13.18
CA GLU A 78 11.21 -5.98 14.63
C GLU A 78 10.44 -4.88 15.38
N THR A 79 10.68 -3.62 15.04
CA THR A 79 9.99 -2.49 15.66
C THR A 79 8.48 -2.51 15.36
N VAL A 80 8.10 -2.78 14.10
CA VAL A 80 6.69 -2.82 13.70
C VAL A 80 5.95 -3.96 14.37
N VAL A 81 6.56 -5.16 14.44
CA VAL A 81 5.95 -6.31 15.13
C VAL A 81 5.72 -6.00 16.59
N ASN A 82 6.73 -5.46 17.29
CA ASN A 82 6.61 -5.09 18.70
C ASN A 82 5.53 -4.03 18.90
N TYR A 83 5.50 -2.99 18.06
CA TYR A 83 4.45 -1.97 18.09
C TYR A 83 3.05 -2.58 17.93
N LEU A 84 2.85 -3.43 16.92
CA LEU A 84 1.54 -4.04 16.64
C LEU A 84 1.09 -4.97 17.75
N LEU A 85 1.99 -5.76 18.34
CA LEU A 85 1.67 -6.63 19.47
C LEU A 85 1.18 -5.82 20.67
N GLU A 86 1.80 -4.67 20.95
CA GLU A 86 1.35 -3.77 22.02
C GLU A 86 0.01 -3.10 21.72
N GLU A 87 -0.24 -2.70 20.47
CA GLU A 87 -1.53 -2.10 20.10
C GLU A 87 -2.67 -3.13 20.14
N ILE A 88 -2.43 -4.37 19.72
CA ILE A 88 -3.42 -5.47 19.82
C ILE A 88 -3.77 -5.75 21.28
N LYS A 89 -2.80 -5.69 22.21
CA LYS A 89 -3.06 -5.87 23.65
C LYS A 89 -3.93 -4.73 24.22
N LYS A 90 -3.75 -3.51 23.74
CA LYS A 90 -4.50 -2.33 24.21
C LYS A 90 -5.92 -2.25 23.65
N ASP A 91 -6.11 -2.63 22.39
CA ASP A 91 -7.37 -2.53 21.67
C ASP A 91 -7.58 -3.79 20.81
N PRO A 92 -7.93 -4.92 21.46
CA PRO A 92 -8.15 -6.17 20.75
C PRO A 92 -9.36 -6.03 19.82
N LYS A 93 -9.13 -6.22 18.52
CA LYS A 93 -10.18 -6.20 17.51
C LYS A 93 -10.89 -7.54 17.43
N GLU A 94 -12.21 -7.52 17.43
CA GLU A 94 -13.02 -8.70 17.12
C GLU A 94 -12.95 -9.00 15.62
N ILE A 95 -12.69 -10.26 15.27
CA ILE A 95 -12.72 -10.72 13.89
C ILE A 95 -14.16 -11.13 13.59
N PRO A 96 -14.85 -10.50 12.63
CA PRO A 96 -16.21 -10.88 12.30
C PRO A 96 -16.25 -12.32 11.79
N PRO A 97 -17.26 -13.13 12.15
CA PRO A 97 -17.40 -14.46 11.60
C PRO A 97 -17.61 -14.39 10.07
N PRO A 98 -17.18 -15.41 9.32
CA PRO A 98 -17.44 -15.47 7.89
C PRO A 98 -18.95 -15.44 7.63
N PRO A 99 -19.42 -14.81 6.53
CA PRO A 99 -20.83 -14.82 6.17
C PRO A 99 -21.29 -16.27 5.88
N PRO A 100 -22.59 -16.58 6.04
CA PRO A 100 -23.13 -17.87 5.66
C PRO A 100 -22.81 -18.20 4.20
N TYR A 101 -22.43 -19.46 3.93
CA TYR A 101 -22.16 -19.89 2.56
C TYR A 101 -23.41 -19.74 1.69
N PRO A 102 -23.28 -19.29 0.43
CA PRO A 102 -24.42 -19.18 -0.47
C PRO A 102 -25.05 -20.54 -0.71
N ASN A 103 -26.36 -20.63 -0.49
CA ASN A 103 -27.12 -21.81 -0.82
C ASN A 103 -27.29 -21.92 -2.35
N LYS A 104 -26.47 -22.75 -2.99
CA LYS A 104 -26.54 -23.04 -4.43
C LYS A 104 -27.45 -24.22 -4.76
N ALA A 105 -28.22 -24.74 -3.79
CA ALA A 105 -29.17 -25.80 -4.07
C ALA A 105 -30.19 -25.33 -5.11
N ARG A 106 -30.49 -26.19 -6.09
CA ARG A 106 -31.56 -25.94 -7.05
C ARG A 106 -32.86 -25.70 -6.25
N PRO A 107 -33.62 -24.62 -6.55
CA PRO A 107 -34.91 -24.41 -5.90
C PRO A 107 -35.76 -25.67 -6.07
N ARG A 108 -36.28 -26.21 -4.97
CA ARG A 108 -37.33 -27.23 -5.07
C ARG A 108 -38.52 -26.55 -5.74
N GLY A 109 -39.17 -27.24 -6.69
CA GLY A 109 -40.16 -26.67 -7.62
C GLY A 109 -41.42 -26.06 -7.00
N SER A 110 -41.46 -25.82 -5.69
CA SER A 110 -42.55 -25.18 -4.95
C SER A 110 -42.37 -23.66 -4.75
N ASP A 111 -41.18 -23.09 -5.00
CA ASP A 111 -40.90 -21.66 -4.71
C ASP A 111 -40.95 -20.74 -5.95
N ILE A 112 -41.44 -21.23 -7.10
CA ILE A 112 -41.66 -20.38 -8.28
C ILE A 112 -43.06 -19.77 -8.16
N SER A 113 -43.16 -18.64 -7.43
CA SER A 113 -44.32 -17.77 -7.52
C SER A 113 -44.15 -16.82 -8.70
N TYR A 114 -44.95 -17.01 -9.74
CA TYR A 114 -45.13 -16.04 -10.81
C TYR A 114 -46.20 -15.04 -10.38
N TYR A 115 -45.80 -13.95 -9.72
CA TYR A 115 -46.53 -12.68 -9.67
C TYR A 115 -45.54 -11.53 -9.46
#